data_AF-A0A2A2I2M5-F1
#
_entry.id   AF-A0A2A2I2M5-F1
#
_cell.length_a   1.000
_cell.length_b   1.000
_cell.length_c   1.000
_cell.angle_alpha   90.00
_cell.angle_beta   90.00
_cell.angle_gamma   90.00
#
_symmetry.space_group_name_H-M   'P 1'
#
loop_
_entity.id
_entity.type
_entity.pdbx_description
1 polymer ?
#
loop_
_entity_poly.entity_id
_entity_poly.type
_entity_poly.pdbx_seq_one_letter_code
_entity_poly.pdbx_strand_id
1 'polypeptide(L)'
;MAEELEIKLSVQPTSETDVLDWLSGVSGASARAQSLRNTYFDTPGADLNRQRAALRLRQKGERIIQTLKTQGEFVDGAHRRQEWEWDLDAHELSLDRLTETPLSSDVPLDQLRAVFETNFTRHTGVLATSGSSVECVLDSGWIVAGDVEWPLHEVEFEHQSGDKAQLLEWARRLAKEVPVMLNLISKAEQGYWLAGLHTPAPLDDVDPVTRWLSLLSVAWLTHDIPEDLAAATDGVHDRAVERGVEADWEWLREALADGRAVHDLAVDGRLGPLQLALL
;
A
#
# COMPACT_ATOMS: atom_id res chain seq x y z
N MET A 1 5.39 -10.59 17.86
CA MET A 1 4.85 -9.30 17.39
C MET A 1 6.03 -8.50 16.85
N ALA A 2 6.00 -8.20 15.56
CA ALA A 2 6.92 -7.26 14.93
C ALA A 2 6.16 -5.95 14.64
N GLU A 3 6.85 -4.81 14.68
CA GLU A 3 6.35 -3.55 14.13
C GLU A 3 6.98 -3.36 12.75
N GLU A 4 6.17 -3.27 11.70
CA GLU A 4 6.62 -2.92 10.35
C GLU A 4 6.56 -1.39 10.16
N LEU A 5 7.48 -0.80 9.40
CA LEU A 5 7.42 0.60 8.94
C LEU A 5 7.70 0.64 7.44
N GLU A 6 6.68 0.99 6.63
CA GLU A 6 6.74 0.92 5.17
C GLU A 6 6.24 2.20 4.46
N ILE A 7 6.87 2.57 3.35
CA ILE A 7 6.31 3.51 2.35
C ILE A 7 5.82 2.69 1.15
N LYS A 8 4.61 2.96 0.67
CA LYS A 8 4.00 2.28 -0.47
C LYS A 8 3.77 3.24 -1.63
N LEU A 9 4.25 2.83 -2.81
CA LEU A 9 4.11 3.56 -4.05
C LEU A 9 3.36 2.70 -5.07
N SER A 10 2.22 3.16 -5.57
CA SER A 10 1.60 2.57 -6.76
C SER A 10 2.42 2.92 -7.99
N VAL A 11 2.61 1.95 -8.88
CA VAL A 11 3.23 2.14 -10.20
C VAL A 11 2.33 1.57 -11.28
N GLN A 12 2.53 2.01 -12.52
CA GLN A 12 1.80 1.44 -13.64
C GLN A 12 2.41 0.09 -14.06
N PRO A 13 1.61 -0.83 -14.63
CA PRO A 13 2.13 -2.08 -15.19
C PRO A 13 3.27 -1.85 -16.19
N THR A 14 3.21 -0.76 -16.96
CA THR A 14 4.22 -0.38 -17.95
C THR A 14 5.56 0.02 -17.32
N SER A 15 5.58 0.38 -16.04
CA SER A 15 6.78 0.82 -15.32
C SER A 15 7.57 -0.33 -14.69
N GLU A 16 7.09 -1.58 -14.79
CA GLU A 16 7.72 -2.74 -14.14
C GLU A 16 9.20 -2.88 -14.51
N THR A 17 9.53 -2.75 -15.80
CA THR A 17 10.93 -2.84 -16.27
C THR A 17 11.78 -1.69 -15.73
N ASP A 18 11.25 -0.47 -15.72
CA ASP A 18 11.98 0.70 -15.21
C ASP A 18 12.29 0.57 -13.70
N VAL A 19 11.36 0.01 -12.91
CA VAL A 19 11.61 -0.28 -11.49
C VAL A 19 12.68 -1.36 -11.31
N LEU A 20 12.64 -2.43 -12.11
CA LEU A 20 13.63 -3.50 -12.04
C LEU A 20 15.03 -3.03 -12.44
N ASP A 21 15.12 -2.18 -13.47
CA ASP A 21 16.36 -1.57 -13.92
C ASP A 21 16.91 -0.61 -12.86
N TRP A 22 16.04 0.23 -12.27
CA TRP A 22 16.39 1.10 -11.13
C TRP A 22 16.95 0.29 -9.96
N LEU A 23 16.23 -0.77 -9.55
CA LEU A 23 16.63 -1.62 -8.43
C LEU A 23 17.97 -2.31 -8.71
N SER A 24 18.20 -2.77 -9.93
CA SER A 24 19.44 -3.43 -10.35
C SER A 24 20.62 -2.46 -10.45
N GLY A 25 20.35 -1.18 -10.75
CA GLY A 25 21.35 -0.11 -10.78
C GLY A 25 21.87 0.29 -9.39
N VAL A 26 21.13 -0.02 -8.32
CA VAL A 26 21.60 0.22 -6.95
C VAL A 26 22.61 -0.85 -6.54
N SER A 27 23.88 -0.46 -6.40
CA SER A 27 24.99 -1.34 -6.02
C SER A 27 24.66 -2.23 -4.82
N GLY A 28 24.68 -3.55 -5.03
CA GLY A 28 24.46 -4.55 -3.99
C GLY A 28 23.02 -5.08 -3.91
N ALA A 29 22.06 -4.48 -4.62
CA ALA A 29 20.72 -5.01 -4.77
C ALA A 29 20.69 -6.07 -5.88
N SER A 30 20.28 -7.30 -5.53
CA SER A 30 19.92 -8.34 -6.50
C SER A 30 18.47 -8.69 -6.27
N ALA A 31 17.61 -8.33 -7.23
CA ALA A 31 16.19 -8.66 -7.17
C ALA A 31 15.98 -10.17 -7.26
N ARG A 32 15.37 -10.79 -6.24
CA ARG A 32 14.91 -12.19 -6.31
C ARG A 32 13.42 -12.21 -6.58
N ALA A 33 13.02 -12.90 -7.64
CA ALA A 33 11.61 -13.08 -8.00
C ALA A 33 10.99 -14.25 -7.24
N GLN A 34 9.76 -14.05 -6.78
CA GLN A 34 8.99 -15.08 -6.12
C GLN A 34 7.49 -14.92 -6.38
N SER A 35 6.83 -16.00 -6.84
CA SER A 35 5.37 -16.03 -6.94
C SER A 35 4.73 -16.22 -5.58
N LEU A 36 3.75 -15.37 -5.26
CA LEU A 36 2.97 -15.39 -4.03
C LEU A 36 1.48 -15.42 -4.39
N ARG A 37 0.74 -16.33 -3.76
CA ARG A 37 -0.72 -16.36 -3.79
C ARG A 37 -1.23 -16.14 -2.38
N ASN A 38 -2.16 -15.23 -2.21
CA ASN A 38 -2.72 -14.90 -0.91
C ASN A 38 -4.23 -15.01 -1.01
N THR A 39 -4.86 -15.82 -0.17
CA THR A 39 -6.31 -15.88 -0.03
C THR A 39 -6.68 -15.13 1.23
N TYR A 40 -7.51 -14.10 1.11
CA TYR A 40 -8.00 -13.31 2.24
C TYR A 40 -9.35 -13.84 2.69
N PHE A 41 -9.56 -13.81 4.01
CA PHE A 41 -10.74 -14.35 4.65
C PHE A 41 -11.44 -13.27 5.47
N ASP A 42 -12.77 -13.24 5.41
CA ASP A 42 -13.61 -12.44 6.27
C ASP A 42 -15.01 -13.08 6.36
N THR A 43 -15.85 -12.55 7.23
CA THR A 43 -17.25 -12.94 7.37
C THR A 43 -18.11 -12.27 6.28
N PRO A 44 -19.35 -12.72 6.04
CA PRO A 44 -20.27 -12.01 5.16
C PRO A 44 -20.53 -10.55 5.57
N GLY A 45 -20.35 -10.22 6.85
CA GLY A 45 -20.51 -8.88 7.41
C GLY A 45 -19.21 -8.08 7.49
N ALA A 46 -18.11 -8.55 6.87
CA ALA A 46 -16.79 -7.92 6.90
C ALA A 46 -16.32 -7.57 8.33
N ASP A 47 -16.53 -8.48 9.29
CA ASP A 47 -16.25 -8.24 10.71
C ASP A 47 -14.76 -8.00 10.97
N LEU A 48 -13.86 -8.68 10.26
CA LEU A 48 -12.42 -8.43 10.39
C LEU A 48 -12.06 -7.06 9.82
N ASN A 49 -12.52 -6.74 8.60
CA ASN A 49 -12.25 -5.44 7.99
C ASN A 49 -12.81 -4.27 8.83
N ARG A 50 -14.01 -4.42 9.41
CA ARG A 50 -14.59 -3.41 10.32
C ARG A 50 -13.76 -3.21 11.58
N GLN A 51 -13.07 -4.23 12.04
CA GLN A 51 -12.08 -4.15 13.13
C GLN A 51 -10.68 -3.77 12.65
N ARG A 52 -10.55 -3.33 11.38
CA ARG A 52 -9.27 -2.97 10.73
C ARG A 52 -8.25 -4.11 10.82
N ALA A 53 -8.73 -5.34 10.71
CA ALA A 53 -7.93 -6.55 10.69
C ALA A 53 -8.01 -7.25 9.33
N ALA A 54 -6.92 -7.90 8.94
CA ALA A 54 -6.83 -8.69 7.72
C ALA A 54 -6.24 -10.06 8.04
N LEU A 55 -7.00 -11.10 7.71
CA LEU A 55 -6.59 -12.49 7.82
C LEU A 55 -6.34 -13.06 6.43
N ARG A 56 -5.18 -13.69 6.23
CA ARG A 56 -4.85 -14.36 4.98
C ARG A 56 -4.16 -15.69 5.18
N LEU A 57 -4.29 -16.56 4.18
CA LEU A 57 -3.36 -17.64 3.91
C LEU A 57 -2.49 -17.25 2.73
N ARG A 58 -1.17 -17.35 2.90
CA ARG A 58 -0.17 -17.12 1.86
C ARG A 58 0.45 -18.43 1.46
N GLN A 59 0.36 -18.77 0.18
CA GLN A 59 1.13 -19.85 -0.43
C GLN A 59 2.42 -19.29 -1.02
N LYS A 60 3.55 -19.78 -0.49
CA LYS A 60 4.92 -19.41 -0.86
C LYS A 60 5.68 -20.68 -1.30
N GLY A 61 5.52 -21.07 -2.56
CA GLY A 61 5.93 -22.39 -3.02
C GLY A 61 5.12 -23.49 -2.33
N GLU A 62 5.78 -24.38 -1.60
CA GLU A 62 5.13 -25.43 -0.79
C GLU A 62 4.75 -24.96 0.62
N ARG A 63 5.25 -23.81 1.07
CA ARG A 63 4.95 -23.29 2.41
C ARG A 63 3.59 -22.58 2.42
N ILE A 64 2.79 -22.87 3.44
CA ILE A 64 1.55 -22.16 3.74
C ILE A 64 1.75 -21.36 5.03
N ILE A 65 1.43 -20.08 4.99
CA ILE A 65 1.59 -19.16 6.12
C ILE A 65 0.24 -18.50 6.39
N GLN A 66 -0.30 -18.66 7.59
CA GLN A 66 -1.43 -17.86 8.07
C GLN A 66 -0.89 -16.57 8.66
N THR A 67 -1.43 -15.44 8.20
CA THR A 67 -1.08 -14.11 8.74
C THR A 67 -2.34 -13.42 9.23
N LEU A 68 -2.30 -12.91 10.46
CA LEU A 68 -3.23 -11.91 10.93
C LEU A 68 -2.49 -10.58 11.08
N LYS A 69 -2.99 -9.53 10.41
CA LYS A 69 -2.56 -8.14 10.61
C LYS A 69 -3.71 -7.37 11.26
N THR A 70 -3.44 -6.57 12.28
CA THR A 70 -4.45 -5.71 12.91
C THR A 70 -4.21 -4.25 12.57
N GLN A 71 -5.05 -3.37 13.10
CA GLN A 71 -4.99 -1.93 12.84
C GLN A 71 -3.57 -1.40 13.01
N GLY A 72 -3.17 -0.59 12.03
CA GLY A 72 -1.98 0.22 12.11
C GLY A 72 -2.25 1.72 12.24
N GLU A 73 -1.22 2.47 12.59
CA GLU A 73 -1.18 3.94 12.56
C GLU A 73 -0.37 4.39 11.34
N PHE A 74 -0.74 5.54 10.76
CA PHE A 74 0.07 6.22 9.76
C PHE A 74 0.88 7.33 10.44
N VAL A 75 2.21 7.27 10.35
CA VAL A 75 3.12 8.23 10.99
C VAL A 75 4.22 8.60 10.00
N ASP A 76 4.35 9.90 9.70
CA ASP A 76 5.42 10.48 8.86
C ASP A 76 5.61 9.81 7.48
N GLY A 77 4.51 9.48 6.79
CA GLY A 77 4.59 8.88 5.45
C GLY A 77 4.59 7.35 5.43
N ALA A 78 4.53 6.68 6.60
CA ALA A 78 4.65 5.24 6.69
C ALA A 78 3.59 4.56 7.56
N HIS A 79 3.26 3.30 7.24
CA HIS A 79 2.32 2.49 8.02
C HIS A 79 3.03 1.72 9.14
N ARG A 80 2.43 1.68 10.34
CA ARG A 80 2.87 0.85 11.48
C ARG A 80 1.76 -0.05 11.98
N ARG A 81 1.92 -1.38 11.99
CA ARG A 81 0.88 -2.35 12.42
C ARG A 81 1.47 -3.52 13.21
N GLN A 82 0.61 -4.23 13.95
CA GLN A 82 0.95 -5.50 14.60
C GLN A 82 0.62 -6.68 13.69
N GLU A 83 1.46 -7.71 13.75
CA GLU A 83 1.35 -8.90 12.91
C GLU A 83 1.70 -10.18 13.65
N TRP A 84 0.95 -11.24 13.31
CA TRP A 84 1.14 -12.62 13.74
C TRP A 84 1.20 -13.52 12.51
N GLU A 85 2.21 -14.37 12.46
CA GLU A 85 2.40 -15.35 11.39
C GLU A 85 2.56 -16.76 11.97
N TRP A 86 1.93 -17.73 11.32
CA TRP A 86 2.04 -19.15 11.64
C TRP A 86 2.25 -19.97 10.37
N ASP A 87 3.30 -20.79 10.35
CA ASP A 87 3.46 -21.84 9.33
C ASP A 87 2.40 -22.93 9.56
N LEU A 88 1.71 -23.34 8.49
CA LEU A 88 0.67 -24.37 8.50
C LEU A 88 1.04 -25.55 7.60
N ASP A 89 0.54 -26.73 7.95
CA ASP A 89 0.76 -27.97 7.20
C ASP A 89 -0.20 -28.13 6.00
N ALA A 90 -1.29 -27.35 5.97
CA ALA A 90 -2.33 -27.40 4.94
C ALA A 90 -2.83 -26.01 4.58
N HIS A 91 -3.42 -25.87 3.39
CA HIS A 91 -4.05 -24.62 2.93
C HIS A 91 -5.45 -24.46 3.54
N GLU A 92 -5.53 -24.44 4.87
CA GLU A 92 -6.76 -24.32 5.66
C GLU A 92 -6.48 -23.43 6.88
N LEU A 93 -7.43 -22.57 7.26
CA LEU A 93 -7.26 -21.69 8.41
C LEU A 93 -7.16 -22.49 9.72
N SER A 94 -6.21 -22.10 10.57
CA SER A 94 -6.15 -22.56 11.95
C SER A 94 -6.83 -21.53 12.86
N LEU A 95 -8.12 -21.75 13.15
CA LEU A 95 -8.93 -20.84 13.96
C LEU A 95 -8.45 -20.76 15.43
N ASP A 96 -7.94 -21.87 15.98
CA ASP A 96 -7.40 -21.90 17.33
C ASP A 96 -6.28 -20.87 17.55
N ARG A 97 -5.45 -20.63 16.52
CA ARG A 97 -4.36 -19.63 16.56
C ARG A 97 -4.89 -18.20 16.71
N LEU A 98 -6.10 -17.92 16.23
CA LEU A 98 -6.72 -16.60 16.30
C LEU A 98 -7.19 -16.27 17.71
N THR A 99 -7.47 -17.28 18.54
CA THR A 99 -7.92 -17.08 19.93
C THR A 99 -6.85 -16.47 20.84
N GLU A 100 -5.57 -16.54 20.45
CA GLU A 100 -4.42 -15.96 21.17
C GLU A 100 -4.04 -14.55 20.68
N THR A 101 -4.92 -13.91 19.90
CA THR A 101 -4.70 -12.60 19.27
C THR A 101 -5.64 -11.54 19.86
N PRO A 102 -5.40 -10.23 19.64
CA PRO A 102 -6.29 -9.18 20.12
C PRO A 102 -7.59 -9.03 19.30
N LEU A 103 -7.93 -10.00 18.44
CA LEU A 103 -9.23 -10.01 17.75
C LEU A 103 -10.37 -10.02 18.78
N SER A 104 -11.42 -9.23 18.53
CA SER A 104 -12.60 -9.26 19.38
C SER A 104 -13.23 -10.65 19.38
N SER A 105 -13.73 -11.07 20.56
CA SER A 105 -14.54 -12.28 20.69
C SER A 105 -15.83 -12.24 19.89
N ASP A 106 -16.24 -11.07 19.39
CA ASP A 106 -17.46 -10.87 18.61
C ASP A 106 -17.30 -11.27 17.13
N VAL A 107 -16.08 -11.57 16.64
CA VAL A 107 -15.88 -12.07 15.27
C VAL A 107 -16.39 -13.52 15.20
N PRO A 108 -17.41 -13.84 14.38
CA PRO A 108 -17.87 -15.21 14.21
C PRO A 108 -16.87 -15.99 13.33
N LEU A 109 -15.84 -16.55 13.96
CA LEU A 109 -14.74 -17.27 13.27
C LEU A 109 -15.24 -18.45 12.42
N ASP A 110 -16.38 -19.06 12.79
CA ASP A 110 -17.03 -20.15 12.07
C ASP A 110 -17.70 -19.70 10.75
N GLN A 111 -17.87 -18.39 10.54
CA GLN A 111 -18.43 -17.80 9.32
C GLN A 111 -17.35 -17.26 8.36
N LEU A 112 -16.07 -17.40 8.70
CA LEU A 112 -14.98 -16.96 7.83
C LEU A 112 -15.02 -17.74 6.51
N ARG A 113 -14.91 -16.99 5.41
CA ARG A 113 -14.84 -17.53 4.06
C ARG A 113 -13.82 -16.73 3.24
N ALA A 114 -13.28 -17.35 2.19
CA ALA A 114 -12.47 -16.62 1.23
C ALA A 114 -13.29 -15.48 0.61
N VAL A 115 -12.72 -14.27 0.56
CA VAL A 115 -13.38 -13.07 0.04
C VAL A 115 -12.72 -12.51 -1.22
N PHE A 116 -11.40 -12.57 -1.29
CA PHE A 116 -10.62 -12.20 -2.47
C PHE A 116 -9.22 -12.83 -2.39
N GLU A 117 -8.49 -12.77 -3.50
CA GLU A 117 -7.10 -13.19 -3.58
C GLU A 117 -6.19 -12.05 -4.03
N THR A 118 -4.92 -12.10 -3.64
CA THR A 118 -3.85 -11.31 -4.28
C THR A 118 -2.78 -12.26 -4.81
N ASN A 119 -2.60 -12.23 -6.13
CA ASN A 119 -1.81 -13.18 -6.91
C ASN A 119 -0.74 -12.41 -7.69
N PHE A 120 0.52 -12.42 -7.22
CA PHE A 120 1.57 -11.59 -7.78
C PHE A 120 2.96 -12.22 -7.72
N THR A 121 3.86 -11.70 -8.54
CA THR A 121 5.30 -11.94 -8.44
C THR A 121 5.92 -10.80 -7.65
N ARG A 122 6.65 -11.14 -6.60
CA ARG A 122 7.44 -10.20 -5.79
C ARG A 122 8.89 -10.24 -6.23
N HIS A 123 9.47 -9.09 -6.52
CA HIS A 123 10.91 -8.90 -6.71
C HIS A 123 11.46 -8.18 -5.48
N THR A 124 12.36 -8.82 -4.75
CA THR A 124 12.94 -8.25 -3.51
C THR A 124 14.41 -7.88 -3.70
N GLY A 125 14.78 -6.65 -3.36
CA GLY A 125 16.16 -6.18 -3.27
C GLY A 125 16.43 -5.46 -1.94
N VAL A 126 17.69 -5.45 -1.49
CA VAL A 126 18.11 -4.77 -0.25
C VAL A 126 18.93 -3.54 -0.59
N LEU A 127 18.47 -2.38 -0.14
CA LEU A 127 19.11 -1.09 -0.34
C LEU A 127 19.91 -0.72 0.92
N ALA A 128 21.21 -0.96 0.87
CA ALA A 128 22.11 -0.67 1.99
C ALA A 128 22.75 0.72 1.85
N THR A 129 22.76 1.48 2.94
CA THR A 129 23.61 2.67 3.11
C THR A 129 24.51 2.49 4.33
N SER A 130 25.41 3.44 4.60
CA SER A 130 26.28 3.37 5.77
C SER A 130 25.48 3.40 7.08
N GLY A 131 25.18 2.23 7.62
CA GLY A 131 24.47 2.05 8.89
C GLY A 131 22.96 1.91 8.80
N SER A 132 22.37 1.82 7.59
CA SER A 132 20.93 1.58 7.42
C SER A 132 20.65 0.56 6.32
N SER A 133 19.54 -0.15 6.46
CA SER A 133 19.08 -1.14 5.49
C SER A 133 17.59 -0.97 5.26
N VAL A 134 17.21 -0.90 3.98
CA VAL A 134 15.81 -0.83 3.54
C VAL A 134 15.56 -1.98 2.59
N GLU A 135 14.54 -2.77 2.84
CA GLU A 135 14.04 -3.74 1.85
C GLU A 135 13.18 -2.98 0.83
N CYS A 136 13.44 -3.20 -0.45
CA CYS A 136 12.61 -2.72 -1.53
C CYS A 136 11.98 -3.92 -2.22
N VAL A 137 10.65 -3.92 -2.33
CA VAL A 137 9.89 -4.94 -3.04
C VAL A 137 9.09 -4.32 -4.15
N LEU A 138 9.09 -4.97 -5.32
CA LEU A 138 8.15 -4.70 -6.40
C LEU A 138 7.20 -5.88 -6.48
N ASP A 139 5.91 -5.62 -6.30
CA ASP A 139 4.85 -6.60 -6.52
C ASP A 139 4.17 -6.33 -7.86
N SER A 140 3.98 -7.37 -8.67
CA SER A 140 3.35 -7.28 -9.98
C SER A 140 2.43 -8.47 -10.23
N GLY A 141 1.15 -8.19 -10.43
CA GLY A 141 0.11 -9.21 -10.58
C GLY A 141 -1.30 -8.65 -10.46
N TRP A 142 -2.18 -9.37 -9.77
CA TRP A 142 -3.61 -9.09 -9.75
C TRP A 142 -4.23 -9.30 -8.37
N ILE A 143 -5.23 -8.48 -8.06
CA ILE A 143 -6.22 -8.75 -7.01
C ILE A 143 -7.45 -9.33 -7.70
N VAL A 144 -8.01 -10.40 -7.16
CA VAL A 144 -9.14 -11.12 -7.76
C VAL A 144 -10.24 -11.28 -6.72
N ALA A 145 -11.45 -10.82 -7.03
CA ALA A 145 -12.63 -11.01 -6.18
C ALA A 145 -13.80 -11.53 -7.02
N GLY A 146 -14.09 -12.84 -6.94
CA GLY A 146 -15.06 -13.47 -7.84
C GLY A 146 -14.60 -13.38 -9.29
N ASP A 147 -15.41 -12.76 -10.15
CA ASP A 147 -15.13 -12.61 -11.60
C ASP A 147 -14.49 -11.26 -11.96
N VAL A 148 -14.18 -10.41 -10.97
CA VAL A 148 -13.52 -9.11 -11.20
C VAL A 148 -12.05 -9.15 -10.79
N GLU A 149 -11.23 -8.46 -11.57
CA GLU A 149 -9.78 -8.37 -11.37
C GLU A 149 -9.34 -6.91 -11.33
N TRP A 150 -8.34 -6.62 -10.50
CA TRP A 150 -7.69 -5.32 -10.40
C TRP A 150 -6.17 -5.46 -10.52
N PRO A 151 -5.49 -4.70 -11.40
CA PRO A 151 -4.04 -4.74 -11.51
C PRO A 151 -3.34 -4.37 -10.19
N LEU A 152 -2.39 -5.19 -9.76
CA LEU A 152 -1.57 -4.95 -8.58
C LEU A 152 -0.13 -4.67 -9.02
N HIS A 153 0.25 -3.41 -9.02
CA HIS A 153 1.62 -2.96 -9.30
C HIS A 153 2.03 -1.91 -8.28
N GLU A 154 2.90 -2.31 -7.36
CA GLU A 154 3.35 -1.43 -6.30
C GLU A 154 4.78 -1.71 -5.87
N VAL A 155 5.46 -0.65 -5.43
CA VAL A 155 6.76 -0.71 -4.78
C VAL A 155 6.58 -0.37 -3.31
N GLU A 156 7.08 -1.25 -2.43
CA GLU A 156 7.13 -0.98 -0.98
C GLU A 156 8.60 -0.84 -0.55
N PHE A 157 8.88 0.18 0.27
CA PHE A 157 10.14 0.35 0.98
C PHE A 157 9.90 0.07 2.45
N GLU A 158 10.53 -0.97 2.99
CA GLU A 158 10.36 -1.41 4.38
C GLU A 158 11.65 -1.23 5.18
N HIS A 159 11.53 -0.67 6.37
CA HIS A 159 12.67 -0.44 7.25
C HIS A 159 13.13 -1.76 7.87
N GLN A 160 14.40 -2.11 7.67
CA GLN A 160 15.01 -3.29 8.28
C GLN A 160 15.86 -2.90 9.49
N SER A 161 16.69 -1.85 9.36
CA SER A 161 17.55 -1.34 10.44
C SER A 161 18.12 0.04 10.12
N GLY A 162 18.60 0.74 11.15
CA GLY A 162 19.25 2.05 11.02
C GLY A 162 18.28 3.22 10.99
N ASP A 163 18.61 4.27 10.24
CA ASP A 163 17.85 5.51 10.16
C ASP A 163 16.57 5.35 9.32
N LYS A 164 15.42 5.69 9.91
CA LYS A 164 14.10 5.61 9.27
C LYS A 164 13.92 6.64 8.16
N ALA A 165 14.65 7.76 8.19
CA ALA A 165 14.61 8.77 7.14
C ALA A 165 15.01 8.21 5.76
N GLN A 166 15.73 7.07 5.75
CA GLN A 166 16.16 6.39 4.53
C GLN A 166 15.00 5.84 3.71
N LEU A 167 13.84 5.54 4.31
CA LEU A 167 12.66 5.12 3.55
C LEU A 167 12.24 6.19 2.55
N LEU A 168 12.06 7.42 3.05
CA LEU A 168 11.61 8.54 2.25
C LEU A 168 12.67 8.97 1.23
N GLU A 169 13.96 8.89 1.60
CA GLU A 169 15.06 9.15 0.68
C GLU A 169 15.08 8.16 -0.51
N TRP A 170 14.88 6.86 -0.25
CA TRP A 170 14.81 5.87 -1.32
C TRP A 170 13.55 6.01 -2.18
N ALA A 171 12.40 6.28 -1.57
CA ALA A 171 11.16 6.57 -2.31
C ALA A 171 11.32 7.78 -3.24
N ARG A 172 11.95 8.86 -2.76
CA ARG A 172 12.26 10.07 -3.55
C ARG A 172 13.23 9.80 -4.70
N ARG A 173 14.17 8.86 -4.54
CA ARG A 173 15.10 8.47 -5.62
C ARG A 173 14.37 7.73 -6.73
N LEU A 174 13.53 6.75 -6.38
CA LEU A 174 12.72 6.04 -7.35
C LEU A 174 11.76 6.99 -8.09
N ALA A 175 11.10 7.89 -7.36
CA ALA A 175 10.14 8.84 -7.94
C ALA A 175 10.74 9.83 -8.95
N LYS A 176 12.07 10.01 -8.97
CA LYS A 176 12.76 10.84 -9.98
C LYS A 176 12.93 10.13 -11.33
N GLU A 177 12.85 8.81 -11.33
CA GLU A 177 13.16 7.98 -12.50
C GLU A 177 11.91 7.23 -13.01
N VAL A 178 10.97 6.93 -12.12
CA VAL A 178 9.77 6.15 -12.42
C VAL A 178 8.51 6.91 -11.98
N PRO A 179 7.47 7.01 -12.84
CA PRO A 179 6.16 7.51 -12.43
C PRO A 179 5.58 6.64 -11.30
N VAL A 180 5.34 7.27 -10.17
CA VAL A 180 4.84 6.64 -8.94
C VAL A 180 3.76 7.52 -8.33
N MET A 181 2.92 6.92 -7.49
CA MET A 181 2.01 7.63 -6.60
C MET A 181 2.18 7.09 -5.18
N LEU A 182 2.40 7.96 -4.20
CA LEU A 182 2.32 7.59 -2.79
C LEU A 182 0.88 7.20 -2.47
N ASN A 183 0.68 5.97 -2.01
CA ASN A 183 -0.65 5.40 -1.82
C ASN A 183 -0.82 4.89 -0.39
N LEU A 184 -1.90 5.33 0.25
CA LEU A 184 -2.26 4.94 1.61
C LEU A 184 -3.20 3.74 1.67
N ILE A 185 -3.79 3.35 0.54
CA ILE A 185 -4.69 2.21 0.45
C ILE A 185 -3.87 0.92 0.39
N SER A 186 -4.11 0.00 1.32
CA SER A 186 -3.40 -1.28 1.36
C SER A 186 -3.92 -2.26 0.31
N LYS A 187 -3.12 -3.27 -0.06
CA LYS A 187 -3.57 -4.39 -0.92
C LYS A 187 -4.86 -5.05 -0.41
N ALA A 188 -4.99 -5.19 0.91
CA ALA A 188 -6.17 -5.77 1.52
C ALA A 188 -7.40 -4.87 1.33
N GLU A 189 -7.23 -3.56 1.51
CA GLU A 189 -8.29 -2.57 1.32
C GLU A 189 -8.75 -2.48 -0.14
N GLN A 190 -7.82 -2.53 -1.10
CA GLN A 190 -8.14 -2.68 -2.54
C GLN A 190 -8.97 -3.94 -2.79
N GLY A 191 -8.60 -5.08 -2.19
CA GLY A 191 -9.33 -6.33 -2.31
C GLY A 191 -10.72 -6.31 -1.67
N TYR A 192 -10.87 -5.69 -0.49
CA TYR A 192 -12.18 -5.54 0.14
C TYR A 192 -13.11 -4.62 -0.66
N TRP A 193 -12.58 -3.54 -1.25
CA TRP A 193 -13.32 -2.68 -2.17
C TRP A 193 -13.75 -3.45 -3.41
N LEU A 194 -12.82 -4.17 -4.05
CA LEU A 194 -13.10 -4.98 -5.24
C LEU A 194 -14.15 -6.07 -4.97
N ALA A 195 -14.14 -6.65 -3.77
CA ALA A 195 -15.13 -7.64 -3.31
C ALA A 195 -16.50 -7.02 -2.93
N GLY A 196 -16.65 -5.69 -2.96
CA GLY A 196 -17.87 -5.00 -2.55
C GLY A 196 -18.16 -5.07 -1.04
N LEU A 197 -17.14 -5.36 -0.23
CA LEU A 197 -17.23 -5.48 1.23
C LEU A 197 -16.78 -4.22 1.97
N HIS A 198 -16.25 -3.24 1.25
CA HIS A 198 -15.75 -1.99 1.81
C HIS A 198 -15.88 -0.83 0.85
N THR A 199 -16.21 0.34 1.40
CA THR A 199 -16.08 1.62 0.70
C THR A 199 -14.92 2.37 1.34
N PRO A 200 -13.82 2.62 0.61
CA PRO A 200 -12.67 3.33 1.15
C PRO A 200 -13.08 4.76 1.52
N ALA A 201 -12.54 5.24 2.65
CA ALA A 201 -12.82 6.58 3.17
C ALA A 201 -11.48 7.27 3.49
N PRO A 202 -11.41 8.60 3.33
CA PRO A 202 -10.21 9.34 3.70
C PRO A 202 -9.96 9.27 5.21
N LEU A 203 -8.71 9.52 5.61
CA LEU A 203 -8.35 9.59 7.02
C LEU A 203 -8.88 10.88 7.65
N ASP A 204 -9.58 10.74 8.77
CA ASP A 204 -10.05 11.83 9.62
C ASP A 204 -9.07 12.10 10.77
N ASP A 205 -9.14 13.29 11.38
CA ASP A 205 -8.34 13.70 12.55
C ASP A 205 -6.80 13.60 12.37
N VAL A 206 -6.32 13.76 11.14
CA VAL A 206 -4.90 13.80 10.77
C VAL A 206 -4.49 15.20 10.27
N ASP A 207 -3.18 15.42 10.07
CA ASP A 207 -2.69 16.68 9.51
C ASP A 207 -3.19 16.89 8.06
N PRO A 208 -3.23 18.15 7.57
CA PRO A 208 -3.76 18.46 6.24
C PRO A 208 -3.08 17.72 5.09
N VAL A 209 -1.77 17.49 5.15
CA VAL A 209 -1.04 16.77 4.08
C VAL A 209 -1.45 15.30 4.08
N THR A 210 -1.48 14.65 5.24
CA THR A 210 -1.93 13.26 5.34
C THR A 210 -3.38 13.09 4.90
N ARG A 211 -4.28 14.01 5.29
CA ARG A 211 -5.68 13.96 4.82
C ARG A 211 -5.76 14.08 3.30
N TRP A 212 -5.03 15.03 2.72
CA TRP A 212 -4.96 15.22 1.28
C TRP A 212 -4.42 13.97 0.54
N LEU A 213 -3.34 13.36 1.04
CA LEU A 213 -2.80 12.10 0.49
C LEU A 213 -3.83 10.96 0.55
N SER A 214 -4.62 10.88 1.64
CA SER A 214 -5.67 9.87 1.77
C SER A 214 -6.81 10.09 0.76
N LEU A 215 -7.22 11.33 0.52
CA LEU A 215 -8.23 11.67 -0.48
C LEU A 215 -7.76 11.33 -1.89
N LEU A 216 -6.50 11.62 -2.24
CA LEU A 216 -5.91 11.20 -3.51
C LEU A 216 -5.91 9.67 -3.65
N SER A 217 -5.55 8.95 -2.59
CA SER A 217 -5.49 7.48 -2.58
C SER A 217 -6.88 6.84 -2.76
N VAL A 218 -7.91 7.41 -2.11
CA VAL A 218 -9.31 7.01 -2.33
C VAL A 218 -9.72 7.27 -3.77
N ALA A 219 -9.46 8.47 -4.29
CA ALA A 219 -9.81 8.86 -5.65
C ALA A 219 -9.13 8.00 -6.72
N TRP A 220 -7.89 7.57 -6.45
CA TRP A 220 -7.14 6.65 -7.29
C TRP A 220 -7.83 5.27 -7.37
N LEU A 221 -8.26 4.73 -6.23
CA LEU A 221 -8.89 3.41 -6.18
C LEU A 221 -10.30 3.43 -6.80
N THR A 222 -11.12 4.42 -6.44
CA THR A 222 -12.54 4.44 -6.84
C THR A 222 -12.77 4.99 -8.24
N HIS A 223 -11.76 5.62 -8.86
CA HIS A 223 -11.89 6.44 -10.07
C HIS A 223 -12.86 7.63 -9.92
N ASP A 224 -13.30 7.94 -8.70
CA ASP A 224 -14.20 9.04 -8.39
C ASP A 224 -13.46 10.14 -7.63
N ILE A 225 -13.80 11.40 -7.87
CA ILE A 225 -13.21 12.54 -7.15
C ILE A 225 -14.03 12.79 -5.86
N PRO A 226 -13.48 12.61 -4.65
CA PRO A 226 -14.18 12.92 -3.41
C PRO A 226 -14.52 14.41 -3.34
N GLU A 227 -15.68 14.75 -2.78
CA GLU A 227 -16.16 16.14 -2.68
C GLU A 227 -15.16 17.08 -1.98
N ASP A 228 -14.49 16.57 -0.94
CA ASP A 228 -13.51 17.33 -0.15
C ASP A 228 -12.14 17.47 -0.81
N LEU A 229 -11.84 16.76 -1.91
CA LEU A 229 -10.49 16.71 -2.48
C LEU A 229 -10.02 18.09 -2.98
N ALA A 230 -10.92 18.89 -3.55
CA ALA A 230 -10.59 20.24 -3.99
C ALA A 230 -10.16 21.13 -2.82
N ALA A 231 -10.96 21.18 -1.75
CA ALA A 231 -10.65 21.97 -0.55
C ALA A 231 -9.38 21.48 0.15
N ALA A 232 -9.15 20.16 0.21
CA ALA A 232 -7.93 19.60 0.76
C ALA A 232 -6.69 19.95 -0.09
N THR A 233 -6.84 20.01 -1.42
CA THR A 233 -5.76 20.40 -2.34
C THR A 233 -5.37 21.87 -2.14
N ASP A 234 -6.35 22.76 -1.95
CA ASP A 234 -6.09 24.16 -1.59
C ASP A 234 -5.39 24.27 -0.22
N GLY A 235 -5.79 23.43 0.74
CA GLY A 235 -5.22 23.41 2.10
C GLY A 235 -3.74 23.02 2.20
N VAL A 236 -3.14 22.47 1.14
CA VAL A 236 -1.70 22.12 1.10
C VAL A 236 -0.86 23.11 0.28
N HIS A 237 -1.44 24.19 -0.25
CA HIS A 237 -0.74 25.17 -1.09
C HIS A 237 0.46 25.82 -0.39
N ASP A 238 0.26 26.39 0.81
CA ASP A 238 1.34 27.04 1.57
C ASP A 238 2.53 26.09 1.77
N ARG A 239 2.25 24.83 2.05
CA ARG A 239 3.27 23.79 2.20
C ARG A 239 3.99 23.51 0.89
N ALA A 240 3.29 23.49 -0.24
CA ALA A 240 3.90 23.34 -1.56
C ALA A 240 4.84 24.52 -1.88
N VAL A 241 4.46 25.75 -1.53
CA VAL A 241 5.30 26.95 -1.65
C VAL A 241 6.55 26.82 -0.77
N GLU A 242 6.40 26.49 0.51
CA GLU A 242 7.51 26.28 1.44
C GLU A 242 8.50 25.22 0.98
N ARG A 243 8.00 24.16 0.34
CA ARG A 243 8.79 23.04 -0.18
C ARG A 243 9.35 23.30 -1.59
N GLY A 244 8.98 24.42 -2.22
CA GLY A 244 9.45 24.80 -3.55
C GLY A 244 8.88 23.93 -4.69
N VAL A 245 7.69 23.35 -4.50
CA VAL A 245 7.01 22.47 -5.46
C VAL A 245 5.68 23.07 -5.96
N GLU A 246 5.55 24.40 -5.89
CA GLU A 246 4.32 25.12 -6.28
C GLU A 246 3.89 24.84 -7.73
N ALA A 247 4.84 24.76 -8.67
CA ALA A 247 4.51 24.49 -10.07
C ALA A 247 3.87 23.10 -10.29
N ASP A 248 4.34 22.06 -9.59
CA ASP A 248 3.74 20.72 -9.65
C ASP A 248 2.39 20.69 -8.93
N TRP A 249 2.26 21.44 -7.84
CA TRP A 249 0.98 21.61 -7.14
C TRP A 249 -0.06 22.32 -8.02
N GLU A 250 0.30 23.40 -8.72
CA GLU A 250 -0.59 24.12 -9.64
C GLU A 250 -1.07 23.21 -10.77
N TRP A 251 -0.15 22.43 -11.35
CA TRP A 251 -0.50 21.43 -12.35
C TRP A 251 -1.56 20.44 -11.83
N LEU A 252 -1.36 19.88 -10.64
CA LEU A 252 -2.28 18.91 -10.07
C LEU A 252 -3.64 19.55 -9.79
N ARG A 253 -3.66 20.76 -9.22
CA ARG A 253 -4.89 21.51 -8.97
C ARG A 253 -5.68 21.75 -10.26
N GLU A 254 -5.02 22.19 -11.32
CA GLU A 254 -5.65 22.40 -12.64
C GLU A 254 -6.17 21.08 -13.22
N ALA A 255 -5.37 20.02 -13.17
CA ALA A 255 -5.76 18.71 -13.66
C ALA A 255 -7.02 18.16 -12.95
N LEU A 256 -7.11 18.32 -11.63
CA LEU A 256 -8.28 17.94 -10.85
C LEU A 256 -9.49 18.82 -11.18
N ALA A 257 -9.29 20.13 -11.36
CA ALA A 257 -10.37 21.05 -11.76
C ALA A 257 -10.93 20.74 -13.15
N ASP A 258 -10.08 20.23 -14.06
CA ASP A 258 -10.47 19.75 -15.39
C ASP A 258 -11.14 18.35 -15.35
N GLY A 259 -11.26 17.74 -14.16
CA GLY A 259 -11.91 16.44 -13.98
C GLY A 259 -11.06 15.25 -14.37
N ARG A 260 -9.73 15.38 -14.43
CA ARG A 260 -8.83 14.24 -14.69
C ARG A 260 -8.82 13.30 -13.48
N ALA A 261 -9.02 12.02 -13.72
CA ALA A 261 -8.99 11.00 -12.67
C ALA A 261 -7.58 10.88 -12.06
N VAL A 262 -7.48 10.72 -10.74
CA VAL A 262 -6.18 10.55 -10.05
C VAL A 262 -5.44 9.31 -10.55
N HIS A 263 -6.18 8.25 -10.89
CA HIS A 263 -5.63 7.06 -11.55
C HIS A 263 -4.81 7.41 -12.80
N ASP A 264 -5.30 8.33 -13.63
CA ASP A 264 -4.63 8.76 -14.87
C ASP A 264 -3.55 9.81 -14.62
N LEU A 265 -3.54 10.45 -13.45
CA LEU A 265 -2.48 11.37 -13.03
C LEU A 265 -1.27 10.61 -12.46
N ALA A 266 -1.48 9.40 -11.92
CA ALA A 266 -0.41 8.55 -11.40
C ALA A 266 0.56 8.07 -12.48
N VAL A 267 0.19 8.16 -13.76
CA VAL A 267 1.11 7.88 -14.89
C VAL A 267 2.04 9.06 -15.20
N ASP A 268 1.70 10.26 -14.70
CA ASP A 268 2.52 11.45 -14.84
C ASP A 268 3.65 11.41 -13.80
N GLY A 269 4.88 11.64 -14.24
CA GLY A 269 6.06 11.62 -13.38
C GLY A 269 6.08 12.70 -12.29
N ARG A 270 5.10 13.62 -12.25
CA ARG A 270 5.04 14.72 -11.28
C ARG A 270 4.30 14.40 -9.98
N LEU A 271 3.32 13.49 -10.00
CA LEU A 271 2.46 13.26 -8.82
C LEU A 271 3.25 12.72 -7.63
N GLY A 272 4.03 11.65 -7.84
CA GLY A 272 4.86 11.05 -6.80
C GLY A 272 5.87 12.00 -6.16
N PRO A 273 6.73 12.69 -6.94
CA PRO A 273 7.64 13.71 -6.42
C PRO A 273 6.95 14.81 -5.61
N LEU A 274 5.79 15.32 -6.08
CA LEU A 274 5.00 16.29 -5.35
C LEU A 274 4.56 15.74 -3.98
N GLN A 275 3.94 14.56 -3.95
CA GLN A 275 3.48 13.93 -2.71
C GLN A 275 4.63 13.73 -1.71
N LEU A 276 5.77 13.19 -2.17
CA LEU A 276 6.93 12.89 -1.34
C LEU A 276 7.68 14.16 -0.87
N ALA A 277 7.56 15.28 -1.56
CA ALA A 277 8.16 16.55 -1.16
C ALA A 277 7.38 17.24 -0.03
N LEU A 278 6.08 16.98 0.08
CA LEU A 278 5.21 17.58 1.11
C LEU A 278 5.38 16.94 2.49
N LEU A 279 5.84 15.67 2.53
CA LEU A 279 6.30 14.96 3.73
C LEU A 279 7.55 15.63 4.32
#